data_AF-A0A5J4TXB6-F1
#
_entry.id   AF-A0A5J4TXB6-F1
#
_cell.length_a   1.000
_cell.length_b   1.000
_cell.length_c   1.000
_cell.angle_alpha   90.00
_cell.angle_beta   90.00
_cell.angle_gamma   90.00
#
_symmetry.space_group_name_H-M   'P 1'
#
loop_
_entity.id
_entity.type
_entity.pdbx_description
1 polymer ?
#
loop_
_entity_poly.entity_id
_entity_poly.type
_entity_poly.pdbx_seq_one_letter_code
_entity_poly.pdbx_strand_id
1 'polypeptide(L)'
;MTQVDTATVMQNNEQFVCASYIGMTILIRQSDGYINVTQFCQQYSKQIMPLIKQDRWKDYIKAESEENKPELISSESFMYIIDKVYAIDFKVYYVQPILINYIAVWISPKYAVNVRKIVDSINENSQQTHLTFEDNKDRIIEQLQHENTDYCQTIQQMEPRLVPQDR
;
A
#
# COMPACT_ATOMS: atom_id res chain seq x y z
N MET A 1 -15.12 -1.02 8.48
CA MET A 1 -13.86 -0.26 8.54
C MET A 1 -13.88 0.56 9.82
N THR A 2 -13.16 0.12 10.85
CA THR A 2 -13.07 0.85 12.10
C THR A 2 -12.27 2.13 11.83
N GLN A 3 -12.90 3.28 12.01
CA GLN A 3 -12.22 4.57 11.96
C GLN A 3 -11.13 4.52 13.03
N VAL A 4 -9.87 4.50 12.61
CA VAL A 4 -8.74 4.57 13.55
C VAL A 4 -8.83 5.94 14.20
N ASP A 5 -8.99 5.99 15.53
CA ASP A 5 -9.03 7.24 16.28
C ASP A 5 -7.71 7.99 16.08
N THR A 6 -7.72 8.97 15.19
CA THR A 6 -6.56 9.79 14.87
C THR A 6 -6.52 10.99 15.80
N ALA A 7 -5.60 10.98 16.76
CA ALA A 7 -5.37 12.15 17.61
C ALA A 7 -4.66 13.25 16.79
N THR A 8 -5.19 14.47 16.87
CA THR A 8 -4.59 15.65 16.22
C THR A 8 -3.85 16.49 17.25
N VAL A 9 -2.67 16.99 16.88
CA VAL A 9 -1.86 17.89 17.70
C VAL A 9 -1.54 19.14 16.89
N MET A 10 -1.78 20.32 17.48
CA MET A 10 -1.42 21.61 16.88
C MET A 10 -0.12 22.12 17.48
N GLN A 11 0.81 22.57 16.64
CA GLN A 11 2.04 23.20 17.10
C GLN A 11 2.53 24.24 16.10
N ASN A 12 2.77 25.47 16.57
CA ASN A 12 3.25 26.59 15.74
C ASN A 12 2.47 26.75 14.42
N ASN A 13 1.13 26.72 14.52
CA ASN A 13 0.19 26.78 13.41
C ASN A 13 0.30 25.65 12.37
N GLU A 14 1.04 24.58 12.68
CA GLU A 14 1.08 23.35 11.92
C GLU A 14 0.24 22.27 12.60
N GLN A 15 -0.50 21.50 11.81
CA GLN A 15 -1.30 20.38 12.30
C GLN A 15 -0.54 19.06 12.09
N PHE A 16 -0.51 18.25 13.14
CA PHE A 16 0.05 16.91 13.12
C PHE A 16 -1.01 15.89 13.46
N VAL A 17 -0.89 14.71 12.88
CA VAL A 17 -1.87 13.62 13.02
C VAL A 17 -1.13 12.36 13.45
N CYS A 18 -1.54 11.80 14.60
CA CYS A 18 -1.06 10.53 15.13
C CYS A 18 -1.82 9.38 14.47
N ALA A 19 -1.17 8.64 13.58
CA ALA A 19 -1.77 7.52 12.87
C ALA A 19 -1.14 6.18 13.27
N SER A 20 -1.86 5.08 12.99
CA SER A 20 -1.34 3.72 13.13
C SER A 20 -0.82 3.21 11.78
N TYR A 21 0.41 2.70 11.77
CA TYR A 21 1.06 2.08 10.64
C TYR A 21 1.52 0.67 11.01
N ILE A 22 0.77 -0.34 10.58
CA ILE A 22 1.01 -1.78 10.85
C ILE A 22 1.32 -2.03 12.34
N GLY A 23 0.50 -1.44 13.22
CA GLY A 23 0.62 -1.59 14.67
C GLY A 23 1.71 -0.73 15.33
N MET A 24 2.24 0.26 14.63
CA MET A 24 3.15 1.26 15.16
C MET A 24 2.55 2.66 15.07
N THR A 25 2.88 3.56 16.00
CA THR A 25 2.35 4.93 15.99
C THR A 25 3.30 5.86 15.24
N ILE A 26 2.79 6.53 14.21
CA ILE A 26 3.53 7.53 13.44
C ILE A 26 2.90 8.91 13.59
N LEU A 27 3.71 9.95 13.52
CA LEU A 27 3.26 11.34 13.55
C LEU A 27 3.45 11.96 12.16
N ILE A 28 2.33 12.32 11.53
CA ILE A 28 2.29 12.84 10.15
C ILE A 28 2.03 14.35 10.21
N ARG A 29 2.87 15.14 9.52
CA ARG A 29 2.65 16.58 9.31
C ARG A 29 1.62 16.77 8.20
N GLN A 30 0.55 17.53 8.46
CA GLN A 30 -0.57 17.63 7.53
C GLN A 30 -0.28 18.47 6.28
N SER A 31 0.58 19.48 6.38
CA SER A 31 0.89 20.36 5.23
C SER A 31 1.56 19.64 4.06
N ASP A 32 2.36 18.61 4.31
CA ASP A 32 3.16 17.93 3.29
C ASP A 32 3.07 16.39 3.34
N GLY A 33 2.45 15.82 4.36
CA GLY A 33 2.31 14.37 4.54
C GLY A 33 3.58 13.67 5.03
N TYR A 34 4.64 14.40 5.40
CA TYR A 34 5.88 13.78 5.87
C TYR A 34 5.74 13.27 7.30
N ILE A 35 6.50 12.23 7.61
CA ILE A 35 6.47 11.57 8.91
C ILE A 35 7.65 12.06 9.74
N ASN A 36 7.40 12.46 11.00
CA ASN A 36 8.45 12.74 11.96
C ASN A 36 9.14 11.43 12.37
N VAL A 37 10.25 11.11 11.70
CA VAL A 37 10.98 9.86 11.90
C VAL A 37 11.79 9.87 13.20
N THR A 38 12.12 11.06 13.71
CA THR A 38 12.86 11.16 14.97
C THR A 38 11.99 10.71 16.13
N GLN A 39 10.78 11.26 16.21
CA GLN A 39 9.78 10.86 17.19
C GLN A 39 9.42 9.38 17.03
N PHE A 40 9.29 8.89 15.78
CA PHE A 40 9.05 7.48 15.51
C PHE A 40 10.16 6.56 16.05
N CYS A 41 11.44 6.87 15.79
CA CYS A 41 12.56 6.07 16.30
C CYS A 41 12.66 6.08 17.84
N GLN A 42 12.41 7.24 18.45
CA GLN A 42 12.49 7.42 19.91
C GLN A 42 11.50 6.55 20.67
N GLN A 43 10.30 6.33 20.13
CA GLN A 43 9.30 5.40 20.70
C GLN A 43 9.86 3.97 20.89
N TYR A 44 10.88 3.59 20.12
CA TYR A 44 11.53 2.28 20.16
C TYR A 44 12.95 2.33 20.71
N SER A 45 13.30 3.39 21.45
CA SER A 45 14.65 3.60 22.01
C SER A 45 15.76 3.60 20.95
N LYS A 46 15.47 4.12 19.75
CA LYS A 46 16.41 4.28 18.65
C LYS A 46 16.59 5.76 18.30
N GLN A 47 17.72 6.07 17.68
CA GLN A 47 17.99 7.37 17.06
C GLN A 47 18.14 7.17 15.56
N ILE A 48 17.70 8.11 14.74
CA ILE A 48 17.73 7.97 13.28
C ILE A 48 19.13 8.13 12.67
N MET A 49 20.02 8.89 13.33
CA MET A 49 21.36 9.20 12.82
C MET A 49 22.22 7.97 12.46
N PRO A 50 22.29 6.91 13.29
CA PRO A 50 22.96 5.66 12.92
C PRO A 50 22.42 4.99 11.66
N LEU A 51 21.12 5.13 11.34
CA LEU A 51 20.54 4.59 10.12
C LEU A 51 20.99 5.41 8.91
N ILE A 52 20.85 6.74 8.98
CA ILE A 52 21.18 7.65 7.86
C ILE A 52 22.63 7.51 7.41
N LYS A 53 23.54 7.17 8.33
CA LYS A 53 24.96 6.97 8.05
C LYS A 53 25.29 5.64 7.36
N GLN A 54 24.40 4.66 7.37
CA GLN A 54 24.66 3.34 6.76
C GLN A 54 24.62 3.42 5.24
N ASP A 55 25.54 2.73 4.57
CA ASP A 55 25.54 2.67 3.11
C ASP A 55 24.29 1.97 2.57
N ARG A 56 23.79 0.94 3.26
CA ARG A 56 22.52 0.27 2.91
C ARG A 56 21.32 1.21 2.90
N TRP A 57 21.32 2.26 3.72
CA TRP A 57 20.26 3.27 3.70
C TRP A 57 20.35 4.15 2.44
N LYS A 58 21.56 4.53 2.03
CA LYS A 58 21.80 5.27 0.79
C LYS A 58 21.42 4.43 -0.44
N ASP A 59 21.80 3.14 -0.43
CA ASP A 59 21.44 2.18 -1.48
C ASP A 59 19.93 2.04 -1.60
N TYR A 60 19.22 1.98 -0.46
CA TYR A 60 17.76 1.93 -0.43
C TYR A 60 17.12 3.19 -1.01
N ILE A 61 17.54 4.38 -0.59
CA ILE A 61 17.04 5.65 -1.17
C ILE A 61 17.28 5.69 -2.69
N LYS A 62 18.46 5.24 -3.13
CA LYS A 62 18.77 5.17 -4.56
C LYS A 62 17.81 4.25 -5.31
N ALA A 63 17.57 3.03 -4.80
CA ALA A 63 16.64 2.09 -5.40
C ALA A 63 15.21 2.67 -5.48
N GLU A 64 14.74 3.31 -4.40
CA GLU A 64 13.43 3.99 -4.40
C GLU A 64 13.39 5.13 -5.43
N SER A 65 14.47 5.90 -5.59
CA SER A 65 14.53 6.99 -6.57
C SER A 65 14.49 6.50 -8.03
N GLU A 66 15.06 5.33 -8.31
CA GLU A 66 15.09 4.73 -9.65
C GLU A 66 13.71 4.20 -10.05
N GLU A 67 12.98 3.58 -9.13
CA GLU A 67 11.62 3.07 -9.36
C GLU A 67 10.59 4.19 -9.56
N ASN A 68 10.72 5.31 -8.81
CA ASN A 68 9.71 6.37 -8.78
C ASN A 68 9.81 7.42 -9.92
N LYS A 69 10.66 7.19 -10.94
CA LYS A 69 10.99 8.09 -12.06
C LYS A 69 11.56 9.47 -11.67
N PRO A 70 12.59 9.97 -12.39
CA PRO A 70 13.32 11.20 -12.03
C PRO A 70 12.57 12.53 -12.28
N GLU A 71 11.38 12.52 -12.87
CA GLU A 71 10.68 13.78 -13.25
C GLU A 71 10.03 14.52 -12.08
N LEU A 72 9.91 13.92 -10.88
CA LEU A 72 9.21 14.53 -9.75
C LEU A 72 10.01 14.64 -8.43
N ILE A 73 11.18 14.01 -8.29
CA ILE A 73 11.76 13.79 -6.96
C ILE A 73 13.29 14.01 -6.99
N SER A 74 13.76 15.17 -6.51
CA SER A 74 15.17 15.36 -6.16
C SER A 74 15.50 14.54 -4.90
N SER A 75 16.76 14.13 -4.68
CA SER A 75 17.16 13.43 -3.45
C SER A 75 16.84 14.21 -2.16
N GLU A 76 16.68 15.53 -2.24
CA GLU A 76 16.22 16.40 -1.14
C GLU A 76 14.74 16.21 -0.80
N SER A 77 13.97 15.58 -1.69
CA SER A 77 12.54 15.32 -1.54
C SER A 77 12.26 14.13 -0.63
N PHE A 78 13.19 13.19 -0.44
CA PHE A 78 12.89 11.99 0.38
C PHE A 78 12.96 12.22 1.89
N MET A 79 13.80 13.16 2.33
CA MET A 79 14.02 13.44 3.75
C MET A 79 14.54 14.86 3.93
N TYR A 80 14.04 15.56 4.94
CA TYR A 80 14.54 16.89 5.32
C TYR A 80 14.60 17.08 6.84
N ILE A 81 15.26 18.17 7.26
CA ILE A 81 15.46 18.55 8.67
C ILE A 81 14.69 19.83 8.98
N ILE A 82 14.06 19.90 10.14
CA ILE A 82 13.54 21.15 10.71
C ILE A 82 14.31 21.47 11.99
N ASP A 83 15.13 22.54 11.98
CA ASP A 83 16.06 22.85 13.08
C ASP A 83 15.56 23.95 14.05
N LYS A 84 14.73 24.90 13.62
CA LYS A 84 14.44 26.13 14.39
C LYS A 84 12.98 26.40 14.72
N VAL A 85 12.02 25.73 14.08
CA VAL A 85 10.62 26.17 14.16
C VAL A 85 9.83 25.54 15.29
N TYR A 86 10.10 24.31 15.76
CA TYR A 86 9.21 23.59 16.70
C TYR A 86 9.80 23.33 18.11
N ALA A 87 9.01 22.78 19.06
CA ALA A 87 9.57 22.22 20.31
C ALA A 87 10.52 21.05 20.00
N ILE A 88 11.39 20.68 20.95
CA ILE A 88 12.47 19.69 20.74
C ILE A 88 11.92 18.37 20.18
N ASP A 89 10.75 17.92 20.63
CA ASP A 89 10.13 16.64 20.22
C ASP A 89 9.65 16.62 18.76
N PHE A 90 9.62 17.79 18.09
CA PHE A 90 9.15 17.97 16.72
C PHE A 90 10.23 18.50 15.77
N LYS A 91 11.40 18.81 16.33
CA LYS A 91 12.61 19.11 15.56
C LYS A 91 13.19 17.80 15.03
N VAL A 92 14.20 17.94 14.19
CA VAL A 92 15.14 16.88 13.78
C VAL A 92 14.88 16.29 12.38
N TYR A 93 14.15 15.19 12.16
CA TYR A 93 14.05 14.56 10.81
C TYR A 93 12.62 14.22 10.38
N TYR A 94 12.32 14.53 9.12
CA TYR A 94 11.07 14.21 8.43
C TYR A 94 11.36 13.39 7.16
N VAL A 95 10.60 12.34 6.92
CA VAL A 95 10.74 11.45 5.75
C VAL A 95 9.44 11.31 4.99
N GLN A 96 9.53 11.07 3.69
CA GLN A 96 8.36 10.67 2.92
C GLN A 96 7.81 9.32 3.41
N PRO A 97 6.48 9.12 3.34
CA PRO A 97 5.84 7.88 3.77
C PRO A 97 6.41 6.62 3.12
N ILE A 98 6.91 6.69 1.89
CA ILE A 98 7.45 5.53 1.17
C ILE A 98 8.64 4.87 1.91
N LEU A 99 9.43 5.66 2.64
CA LEU A 99 10.61 5.15 3.36
C LEU A 99 10.28 4.52 4.72
N ILE A 100 9.04 4.68 5.21
CA ILE A 100 8.69 4.32 6.59
C ILE A 100 8.81 2.81 6.84
N ASN A 101 8.56 1.98 5.82
CA ASN A 101 8.62 0.53 5.93
C ASN A 101 10.04 0.07 6.28
N TYR A 102 11.04 0.58 5.56
CA TYR A 102 12.45 0.25 5.83
C TYR A 102 12.87 0.67 7.24
N ILE A 103 12.48 1.88 7.66
CA ILE A 103 12.79 2.38 9.00
C ILE A 103 12.09 1.53 10.07
N ALA A 104 10.83 1.16 9.87
CA ALA A 104 10.05 0.33 10.77
C ALA A 104 10.67 -1.06 10.98
N VAL A 105 11.14 -1.70 9.90
CA VAL A 105 11.90 -2.97 9.96
C VAL A 105 13.20 -2.78 10.76
N TRP A 106 13.92 -1.68 10.54
CA TRP A 106 15.17 -1.40 11.22
C TRP A 106 15.01 -1.16 12.73
N ILE A 107 13.97 -0.43 13.15
CA ILE A 107 13.75 -0.13 14.58
C ILE A 107 13.09 -1.28 15.35
N SER A 108 12.35 -2.18 14.67
CA SER A 108 11.55 -3.22 15.34
C SER A 108 11.49 -4.53 14.55
N PRO A 109 12.13 -5.60 15.05
CA PRO A 109 11.95 -6.94 14.49
C PRO A 109 10.50 -7.43 14.55
N LYS A 110 9.71 -6.96 15.52
CA LYS A 110 8.28 -7.31 15.63
C LYS A 110 7.48 -6.78 14.45
N TYR A 111 7.83 -5.60 13.94
CA TYR A 111 7.21 -5.06 12.74
C TYR A 111 7.49 -5.96 11.52
N ALA A 112 8.74 -6.42 11.35
CA ALA A 112 9.08 -7.35 10.27
C ALA A 112 8.27 -8.66 10.34
N VAL A 113 8.02 -9.19 11.54
CA VAL A 113 7.14 -10.36 11.74
C VAL A 113 5.68 -10.05 11.34
N ASN A 114 5.18 -8.86 11.67
CA ASN A 114 3.81 -8.46 11.29
C ASN A 114 3.68 -8.29 9.77
N VAL A 115 4.63 -7.62 9.13
CA VAL A 115 4.66 -7.46 7.67
C VAL A 115 4.73 -8.82 6.97
N ARG A 116 5.61 -9.72 7.44
CA ARG A 116 5.70 -11.08 6.91
C ARG A 116 4.33 -11.78 6.91
N LYS A 117 3.61 -11.77 8.03
CA LYS A 117 2.26 -12.36 8.11
C LYS A 117 1.29 -11.76 7.10
N ILE A 118 1.32 -10.45 6.90
CA ILE A 118 0.44 -9.78 5.93
C ILE A 118 0.79 -10.22 4.50
N VAL A 119 2.08 -10.21 4.15
CA VAL A 119 2.56 -10.60 2.83
C VAL A 119 2.30 -12.09 2.56
N ASP A 120 2.56 -12.96 3.54
CA ASP A 120 2.28 -14.40 3.47
C ASP A 120 0.78 -14.63 3.20
N SER A 121 -0.12 -13.98 3.96
CA SER A 121 -1.57 -14.10 3.76
C SER A 121 -2.03 -13.58 2.39
N ILE A 122 -1.45 -12.49 1.89
CA ILE A 122 -1.75 -11.99 0.53
C ILE A 122 -1.33 -13.02 -0.51
N ASN A 123 -0.12 -13.58 -0.36
CA ASN A 123 0.40 -14.57 -1.29
C ASN A 123 -0.43 -15.86 -1.27
N GLU A 124 -0.75 -16.39 -0.09
CA GLU A 124 -1.60 -17.57 0.09
C GLU A 124 -2.99 -17.35 -0.52
N ASN A 125 -3.62 -16.20 -0.28
CA ASN A 125 -4.93 -15.87 -0.87
C ASN A 125 -4.86 -15.76 -2.41
N SER A 126 -3.79 -15.16 -2.94
CA SER A 126 -3.59 -15.03 -4.39
C SER A 126 -3.44 -16.41 -5.05
N GLN A 127 -2.64 -17.29 -4.45
CA GLN A 127 -2.46 -18.67 -4.91
C GLN A 127 -3.76 -19.48 -4.82
N GLN A 128 -4.48 -19.39 -3.70
CA GLN A 128 -5.75 -20.11 -3.54
C GLN A 128 -6.80 -19.64 -4.53
N THR A 129 -6.86 -18.34 -4.82
CA THR A 129 -7.78 -17.79 -5.83
C THR A 129 -7.46 -18.34 -7.21
N HIS A 130 -6.18 -18.39 -7.58
CA HIS A 130 -5.74 -18.95 -8.86
C HIS A 130 -6.06 -20.45 -8.97
N LEU A 131 -5.76 -21.25 -7.94
CA LEU A 131 -6.07 -22.68 -7.93
C LEU A 131 -7.58 -22.94 -8.04
N THR A 132 -8.37 -22.19 -7.28
CA THR A 132 -9.84 -22.31 -7.32
C THR A 132 -10.39 -21.95 -8.71
N PHE A 133 -9.79 -20.97 -9.39
CA PHE A 133 -10.16 -20.65 -10.76
C PHE A 133 -9.82 -21.79 -11.73
N GLU A 134 -8.59 -22.30 -11.70
CA GLU A 134 -8.17 -23.38 -12.59
C GLU A 134 -8.98 -24.67 -12.36
N ASP A 135 -9.21 -25.07 -11.10
CA ASP A 135 -9.99 -26.28 -10.76
C ASP A 135 -11.44 -26.21 -11.24
N ASN A 136 -12.01 -25.01 -11.36
CA ASN A 136 -13.39 -24.81 -11.78
C ASN A 136 -13.52 -24.38 -13.24
N LYS A 137 -12.41 -24.11 -13.95
CA LYS A 137 -12.44 -23.51 -15.28
C LYS A 137 -13.20 -24.37 -16.27
N ASP A 138 -12.90 -25.66 -16.31
CA ASP A 138 -13.52 -26.59 -17.26
C ASP A 138 -15.03 -26.73 -17.00
N ARG A 139 -15.44 -26.82 -15.72
CA ARG A 139 -16.86 -26.86 -15.34
C ARG A 139 -17.60 -25.58 -15.76
N ILE A 140 -16.98 -24.42 -15.59
CA ILE A 140 -17.56 -23.13 -16.00
C ILE A 140 -17.68 -23.07 -17.54
N ILE A 141 -16.66 -23.54 -18.27
CA ILE A 141 -16.69 -23.61 -19.74
C ILE A 141 -17.84 -24.51 -20.20
N GLU A 142 -17.98 -25.71 -19.61
CA GLU A 142 -19.06 -26.64 -19.93
C GLU A 142 -20.44 -26.02 -19.68
N GLN A 143 -20.63 -25.34 -18.54
CA GLN A 143 -21.88 -24.67 -18.22
C GLN A 143 -22.22 -23.55 -19.23
N LEU A 144 -21.25 -22.70 -19.56
CA LEU A 144 -21.42 -21.63 -20.55
C LEU A 144 -21.70 -22.17 -21.96
N GLN A 145 -21.10 -23.30 -22.33
CA GLN A 145 -21.39 -23.97 -23.60
C GLN A 145 -22.81 -24.52 -23.65
N HIS A 146 -23.29 -25.09 -22.54
CA HIS A 146 -24.66 -25.57 -22.44
C HIS A 146 -25.67 -24.43 -22.54
N GLU A 147 -25.49 -23.35 -21.78
CA GLU A 147 -26.35 -22.16 -21.82
C GLU A 147 -26.39 -21.54 -23.23
N ASN A 148 -25.24 -21.41 -23.89
CA ASN A 148 -25.18 -20.93 -25.28
C ASN A 148 -25.95 -21.84 -26.25
N THR A 149 -25.89 -23.16 -26.05
CA THR A 149 -26.63 -24.12 -26.88
C THR A 149 -28.14 -23.92 -26.73
N ASP A 150 -28.62 -23.76 -25.50
CA ASP A 150 -30.04 -23.53 -25.20
C ASP A 150 -30.53 -22.19 -25.78
N TYR A 151 -29.72 -21.14 -25.68
CA TYR A 151 -30.01 -19.85 -26.32
C TYR A 151 -30.07 -19.98 -27.85
N CYS A 152 -29.14 -20.70 -28.48
CA CYS A 152 -29.17 -20.94 -29.92
C CYS A 152 -30.45 -21.68 -30.35
N GLN A 153 -30.87 -22.71 -29.62
CA GLN A 153 -32.10 -23.44 -29.91
C GLN A 153 -33.34 -22.54 -29.79
N THR A 154 -33.38 -21.70 -28.76
CA THR A 154 -34.49 -20.75 -28.54
C THR A 154 -34.60 -19.77 -29.70
N ILE A 155 -33.47 -19.22 -30.17
CA ILE A 155 -33.44 -18.30 -31.31
C ILE A 155 -33.94 -18.98 -32.60
N GLN A 156 -33.52 -20.22 -32.87
CA GLN A 156 -33.99 -21.00 -34.03
C GLN A 156 -35.50 -21.24 -34.01
N GLN A 157 -36.09 -21.41 -32.83
CA GLN A 157 -37.55 -21.58 -32.69
C GLN A 157 -38.32 -20.26 -32.88
N MET A 158 -37.66 -19.11 -32.70
CA MET A 158 -38.22 -17.79 -32.92
C MET A 158 -38.09 -17.29 -34.37
N GLU A 159 -37.25 -17.92 -35.20
CA GLU A 159 -37.17 -17.58 -36.63
C GLU A 159 -38.54 -17.83 -37.30
N PRO A 160 -39.12 -16.83 -38.00
CA PRO A 160 -40.43 -16.98 -38.60
C PRO A 160 -40.41 -18.05 -39.69
N ARG A 161 -41.27 -19.07 -39.56
CA ARG A 161 -41.50 -20.05 -40.64
C ARG A 161 -41.95 -19.29 -41.89
N LEU A 162 -41.14 -19.32 -42.95
CA LEU A 162 -41.53 -18.83 -44.27
C LEU A 162 -42.84 -19.51 -44.68
N VAL A 163 -43.93 -18.75 -44.72
CA VAL A 163 -45.21 -19.22 -45.24
C VAL A 163 -45.02 -19.47 -46.74
N PRO A 164 -45.34 -20.66 -47.26
CA PRO A 164 -45.34 -20.88 -48.71
C PRO A 164 -46.28 -19.87 -49.35
N GLN A 165 -45.75 -19.01 -50.22
CA GLN A 165 -46.60 -18.21 -51.10
C GLN A 165 -47.17 -19.16 -52.17
N ASP A 166 -48.31 -19.78 -51.85
CA ASP A 166 -49.09 -20.49 -52.85
C ASP A 166 -49.63 -19.47 -53.87
N ARG A 167 -49.42 -19.82 -55.14
CA ARG A 167 -49.71 -19.05 -56.35
C ARG A 167 -51.20 -19.04 -56.71
#